data_AF-A0A8T5TTN8-F1
#
_entry.id   AF-A0A8T5TTN8-F1
#
_cell.length_a   1.000
_cell.length_b   1.000
_cell.length_c   1.000
_cell.angle_alpha   90.00
_cell.angle_beta   90.00
_cell.angle_gamma   90.00
#
_symmetry.space_group_name_H-M   'P 1'
#
loop_
_entity.id
_entity.type
_entity.pdbx_description
1 polymer ?
#
loop_
_entity_poly.entity_id
_entity_poly.type
_entity_poly.pdbx_seq_one_letter_code
_entity_poly.pdbx_strand_id
1 'polypeptide(L)'
;MLEITELSAYILEKVIQEIAPELLNIYNIREDESEENQVKTGRLHENRILGIILKFFLEGKKKVSTHEVELEYKKFFKDIARSTISTYLNILKRESTLYKERDGRLVYYILHEDPPHEISPFWFTRLLCVDPAYFSRAIYFSSLYSITEIIVKRYMKKGIFNEVVESFRYLIGIIILYILKNRSSKCVLCQFGKQERYRGLLEAINSALKDRTDVLPDELQEILKKNYAEIPSFGGYFISNAEKEIEIIEQLITYAKQYKKDMEYQTMVLNRRINTRVPEKITEIINR
;
A
#
# COMPACT_ATOMS: atom_id res chain seq x y z
N MET A 1 10.13 9.93 -4.98
CA MET A 1 9.14 9.48 -3.98
C MET A 1 7.97 10.43 -4.07
N LEU A 2 6.75 9.94 -4.28
CA LEU A 2 5.56 10.77 -4.10
C LEU A 2 5.47 11.08 -2.61
N GLU A 3 5.65 12.34 -2.24
CA GLU A 3 5.47 12.79 -0.88
C GLU A 3 4.01 12.58 -0.48
N ILE A 4 3.77 11.93 0.66
CA ILE A 4 2.42 11.76 1.20
C ILE A 4 1.98 13.13 1.73
N THR A 5 1.35 13.90 0.85
CA THR A 5 0.77 15.21 1.16
C THR A 5 -0.70 15.06 1.54
N GLU A 6 -1.27 16.08 2.17
CA GLU A 6 -2.72 16.14 2.43
C GLU A 6 -3.53 15.98 1.14
N LEU A 7 -3.06 16.60 0.04
CA LEU A 7 -3.66 16.46 -1.27
C LEU A 7 -3.64 15.02 -1.77
N SER A 8 -2.51 14.30 -1.62
CA SER A 8 -2.41 12.91 -2.05
C SER A 8 -3.33 11.96 -1.26
N ALA A 9 -3.49 12.22 0.04
CA ALA A 9 -4.41 11.48 0.90
C ALA A 9 -5.87 11.74 0.50
N TYR A 10 -6.21 13.00 0.23
CA TYR A 10 -7.53 13.39 -0.25
C TYR A 10 -7.88 12.75 -1.61
N ILE A 11 -6.93 12.71 -2.55
CA ILE A 11 -7.11 12.04 -3.84
C ILE A 11 -7.42 10.55 -3.64
N LEU A 12 -6.64 9.86 -2.80
CA LEU A 12 -6.90 8.45 -2.48
C LEU A 12 -8.28 8.24 -1.85
N GLU A 13 -8.68 9.09 -0.92
CA GLU A 13 -10.01 9.03 -0.28
C GLU A 13 -11.15 9.15 -1.32
N LYS A 14 -11.01 10.10 -2.25
CA LYS A 14 -11.98 10.30 -3.33
C LYS A 14 -12.07 9.10 -4.27
N VAL A 15 -10.92 8.52 -4.63
CA VAL A 15 -10.90 7.32 -5.46
C VAL A 15 -11.52 6.13 -4.72
N ILE A 16 -11.24 5.95 -3.42
CA ILE A 16 -11.88 4.91 -2.60
C ILE A 16 -13.40 5.11 -2.55
N GLN A 17 -13.87 6.35 -2.35
CA GLN A 17 -15.29 6.68 -2.34
C GLN A 17 -15.98 6.32 -3.66
N GLU A 18 -15.30 6.48 -4.80
CA GLU A 18 -15.82 6.15 -6.12
C GLU A 18 -15.83 4.64 -6.38
N ILE A 19 -14.72 3.96 -6.09
CA ILE A 19 -14.57 2.53 -6.40
C ILE A 19 -15.34 1.64 -5.41
N ALA A 20 -15.38 2.00 -4.12
CA ALA A 20 -15.91 1.19 -3.03
C ALA A 20 -16.43 2.07 -1.88
N PRO A 21 -17.56 2.79 -2.09
CA PRO A 21 -18.14 3.70 -1.10
C PRO A 21 -18.47 3.01 0.23
N GLU A 22 -18.72 1.69 0.22
CA GLU A 22 -18.95 0.89 1.41
C GLU A 22 -17.77 0.87 2.40
N LEU A 23 -16.55 1.20 1.94
CA LEU A 23 -15.35 1.24 2.78
C LEU A 23 -15.16 2.57 3.51
N LEU A 24 -15.85 3.65 3.10
CA LEU A 24 -15.58 5.01 3.57
C LEU A 24 -15.69 5.16 5.10
N ASN A 25 -16.69 4.52 5.71
CA ASN A 25 -16.95 4.63 7.15
C ASN A 25 -16.02 3.76 8.02
N ILE A 26 -15.21 2.90 7.39
CA ILE A 26 -14.37 1.91 8.07
C ILE A 26 -12.89 2.18 7.78
N TYR A 27 -12.59 2.77 6.63
CA TYR A 27 -11.24 3.11 6.21
C TYR A 27 -10.85 4.48 6.75
N ASN A 28 -10.17 4.50 7.90
CA ASN A 28 -9.58 5.74 8.41
C ASN A 28 -8.15 5.89 7.89
N ILE A 29 -7.91 6.95 7.11
CA ILE A 29 -6.62 7.24 6.48
C ILE A 29 -5.59 7.75 7.49
N ARG A 30 -6.05 8.45 8.55
CA ARG A 30 -5.20 9.47 9.17
C ARG A 30 -4.65 9.18 10.54
N GLU A 31 -5.33 8.44 11.41
CA GLU A 31 -4.83 8.32 12.79
C GLU A 31 -4.98 6.90 13.28
N ASP A 32 -3.84 6.24 13.42
CA ASP A 32 -3.73 5.16 14.39
C ASP A 32 -3.80 5.81 15.77
N GLU A 33 -4.99 6.21 16.22
CA GLU A 33 -5.28 6.67 17.60
C GLU A 33 -4.82 5.64 18.65
N SER A 34 -4.49 4.42 18.21
CA SER A 34 -3.85 3.39 19.02
C SER A 34 -2.39 3.70 19.38
N GLU A 35 -1.70 4.57 18.64
CA GLU A 35 -0.35 5.07 19.02
C GLU A 35 -0.42 5.95 20.28
N GLU A 36 -1.53 6.68 20.50
CA GLU A 36 -1.73 7.51 21.69
C GLU A 36 -2.09 6.69 22.93
N ASN A 37 -2.72 5.52 22.73
CA ASN A 37 -3.13 4.63 23.81
C ASN A 37 -1.99 3.71 24.29
N GLN A 38 -1.00 4.32 24.95
CA GLN A 38 -0.14 3.74 26.01
C GLN A 38 0.39 2.30 25.87
N VAL A 39 0.70 1.79 24.69
CA VAL A 39 1.54 0.60 24.57
C VAL A 39 3.00 1.06 24.60
N LYS A 40 3.75 0.69 25.65
CA LYS A 40 5.21 0.94 25.83
C LYS A 40 5.96 1.07 24.49
N THR A 41 6.08 2.31 23.99
CA THR A 41 6.41 2.64 22.58
C THR A 41 7.87 2.38 22.21
N GLY A 42 8.73 2.09 23.19
CA GLY A 42 10.16 1.85 23.00
C GLY A 42 10.48 0.78 21.95
N ARG A 43 9.82 -0.39 22.04
CA ARG A 43 10.03 -1.49 21.10
C ARG A 43 9.53 -1.20 19.69
N LEU A 44 8.54 -0.31 19.53
CA LEU A 44 8.01 0.04 18.20
C LEU A 44 8.97 0.94 17.44
N HIS A 45 9.51 1.97 18.09
CA HIS A 45 10.51 2.84 17.48
C HIS A 45 11.80 2.10 17.14
N GLU A 46 12.24 1.21 18.02
CA GLU A 46 13.39 0.34 17.80
C GLU A 46 13.20 -0.58 16.58
N ASN A 47 12.05 -1.26 16.51
CA ASN A 47 11.68 -2.08 15.35
C ASN A 47 11.66 -1.25 14.06
N ARG A 48 11.01 -0.09 14.06
CA ARG A 48 10.92 0.81 12.89
C ARG A 48 12.31 1.22 12.40
N ILE A 49 13.20 1.58 13.32
CA ILE A 49 14.59 1.94 13.02
C ILE A 49 15.34 0.73 12.44
N LEU A 50 15.18 -0.47 13.01
CA LEU A 50 15.77 -1.69 12.47
C LEU A 50 15.24 -2.00 11.05
N GLY A 51 13.94 -1.80 10.82
CA GLY A 51 13.34 -1.93 9.50
C GLY A 51 13.90 -0.94 8.48
N ILE A 52 14.16 0.32 8.88
CA ILE A 52 14.81 1.33 8.02
C ILE A 52 16.24 0.91 7.66
N ILE A 53 17.01 0.40 8.64
CA ILE A 53 18.35 -0.13 8.38
C ILE A 53 18.30 -1.29 7.38
N LEU A 54 17.33 -2.20 7.55
CA LEU A 54 17.14 -3.33 6.65
C LEU A 54 16.76 -2.90 5.23
N LYS A 55 15.90 -1.88 5.10
CA LYS A 55 15.56 -1.26 3.82
C LYS A 55 16.81 -0.74 3.11
N PHE A 56 17.65 0.05 3.79
CA PHE A 56 18.89 0.55 3.20
C PHE A 56 19.83 -0.58 2.77
N PHE A 57 19.93 -1.65 3.58
CA PHE A 57 20.73 -2.82 3.23
C PHE A 57 20.26 -3.46 1.91
N LEU A 58 18.94 -3.69 1.76
CA LEU A 58 18.37 -4.25 0.53
C LEU A 58 18.55 -3.33 -0.69
N GLU A 59 18.65 -2.03 -0.47
CA GLU A 59 18.94 -1.03 -1.50
C GLU A 59 20.44 -0.98 -1.86
N GLY A 60 21.26 -1.88 -1.32
CA GLY A 60 22.70 -1.96 -1.56
C GLY A 60 23.53 -1.03 -0.67
N LYS A 61 22.90 -0.32 0.27
CA LYS A 61 23.57 0.62 1.18
C LYS A 61 23.85 -0.02 2.53
N LYS A 62 25.08 -0.51 2.71
CA LYS A 62 25.50 -1.19 3.95
C LYS A 62 25.83 -0.25 5.12
N LYS A 63 26.18 1.01 4.86
CA LYS A 63 26.54 2.00 5.91
C LYS A 63 25.47 3.09 6.00
N VAL A 64 24.87 3.25 7.18
CA VAL A 64 23.77 4.21 7.39
C VAL A 64 24.07 5.10 8.60
N SER A 65 23.96 6.42 8.41
CA SER A 65 24.13 7.40 9.48
C SER A 65 22.81 7.68 10.22
N THR A 66 22.91 8.23 11.44
CA THR A 66 21.72 8.68 12.19
C THR A 66 20.87 9.67 11.42
N HIS A 67 21.49 10.57 10.64
CA HIS A 67 20.75 11.57 9.88
C HIS A 67 19.94 10.94 8.74
N GLU A 68 20.49 9.91 8.09
CA GLU A 68 19.78 9.19 7.03
C GLU A 68 18.61 8.38 7.60
N VAL A 69 18.79 7.77 8.77
CA VAL A 69 17.67 7.12 9.48
C VAL A 69 16.59 8.14 9.86
N GLU A 70 16.98 9.33 10.33
CA GLU A 70 16.04 10.41 10.65
C GLU A 70 15.23 10.86 9.43
N LEU A 71 15.91 11.16 8.32
CA LEU A 71 15.26 11.55 7.08
C LEU A 71 14.33 10.46 6.55
N GLU A 72 14.71 9.19 6.67
CA GLU A 72 13.88 8.09 6.23
C GLU A 72 12.69 7.84 7.16
N TYR A 73 12.90 7.96 8.48
CA TYR A 73 11.86 7.78 9.49
C TYR A 73 10.74 8.82 9.33
N LYS A 74 11.10 10.09 9.12
CA LYS A 74 10.18 11.21 8.91
C LYS A 74 9.26 11.06 7.70
N LYS A 75 9.67 10.27 6.69
CA LYS A 75 8.84 10.02 5.50
C LYS A 75 7.64 9.11 5.79
N PHE A 76 7.74 8.30 6.84
CA PHE A 76 6.85 7.16 7.06
C PHE A 76 6.12 7.22 8.40
N PHE A 77 6.65 7.95 9.37
CA PHE A 77 6.18 7.95 10.76
C PHE A 77 6.13 9.38 11.32
N LYS A 78 5.34 9.56 12.39
CA LYS A 78 5.33 10.80 13.17
C LYS A 78 6.75 11.15 13.61
N ASP A 79 7.12 12.41 13.40
CA ASP A 79 8.46 12.88 13.68
C ASP A 79 8.87 12.64 15.15
N ILE A 80 10.12 12.24 15.35
CA ILE A 80 10.73 12.02 16.66
C ILE A 80 12.10 12.70 16.71
N ALA A 81 12.51 13.12 17.91
CA ALA A 81 13.79 13.78 18.09
C ALA A 81 14.96 12.89 17.61
N ARG A 82 15.96 13.50 16.96
CA ARG A 82 17.20 12.81 16.53
C ARG A 82 17.93 12.12 17.68
N SER A 83 17.83 12.66 18.90
CA SER A 83 18.34 12.05 20.13
C SER A 83 17.65 10.71 20.41
N THR A 84 16.34 10.63 20.24
CA THR A 84 15.54 9.40 20.36
C THR A 84 15.98 8.34 19.35
N ILE A 85 16.20 8.72 18.07
CA ILE A 85 16.73 7.82 17.05
C ILE A 85 18.12 7.30 17.44
N SER A 86 18.98 8.20 17.92
CA SER A 86 20.32 7.83 18.40
C SER A 86 20.27 6.86 19.57
N THR A 87 19.32 7.03 20.49
CA THR A 87 19.10 6.12 21.62
C THR A 87 18.79 4.70 21.13
N TYR A 88 17.83 4.53 20.22
CA TYR A 88 17.47 3.21 19.70
C TYR A 88 18.57 2.56 18.85
N LEU A 89 19.30 3.34 18.04
CA LEU A 89 20.47 2.83 17.31
C LEU A 89 21.55 2.30 18.27
N ASN A 90 21.76 2.95 19.42
CA ASN A 90 22.68 2.47 20.44
C ASN A 90 22.14 1.25 21.21
N ILE A 91 20.81 1.11 21.37
CA ILE A 91 20.18 -0.10 21.94
C ILE A 91 20.44 -1.29 21.01
N LEU A 92 20.11 -1.16 19.73
CA LEU A 92 20.36 -2.19 18.70
C LEU A 92 21.85 -2.56 18.61
N LYS A 93 22.75 -1.58 18.82
CA LYS A 93 24.19 -1.85 18.92
C LYS A 93 24.53 -2.69 20.15
N ARG A 94 24.00 -2.33 21.32
CA ARG A 94 24.24 -3.06 22.57
C ARG A 94 23.72 -4.49 22.52
N GLU A 95 22.67 -4.72 21.76
CA GLU A 95 22.08 -6.03 21.51
C GLU A 95 22.80 -6.83 20.41
N SER A 96 23.90 -6.30 19.86
CA SER A 96 24.71 -6.92 18.81
C SER A 96 23.98 -7.10 17.47
N THR A 97 22.83 -6.43 17.28
CA THR A 97 22.16 -6.36 15.97
C THR A 97 22.92 -5.47 15.00
N LEU A 98 23.50 -4.37 15.52
CA LEU A 98 24.28 -3.42 14.75
C LEU A 98 25.70 -3.29 15.33
N TYR A 99 26.68 -2.94 14.49
CA TYR A 99 27.94 -2.38 14.93
C TYR A 99 28.10 -0.94 14.42
N LYS A 100 29.06 -0.23 15.03
CA LYS A 100 29.28 1.20 14.81
C LYS A 100 30.68 1.44 14.26
N GLU A 101 30.74 2.12 13.12
CA GLU A 101 31.98 2.56 12.48
C GLU A 101 32.05 4.09 12.53
N ARG A 102 33.24 4.65 12.69
CA ARG A 102 33.47 6.10 12.67
C ARG A 102 34.38 6.46 11.51
N ASP A 103 33.98 7.49 10.78
CA ASP A 103 34.80 8.14 9.78
C ASP A 103 34.85 9.64 10.12
N GLY A 104 35.92 10.06 10.81
CA GLY A 104 36.04 11.39 11.40
C GLY A 104 34.89 11.72 12.37
N ARG A 105 34.08 12.72 12.02
CA ARG A 105 32.90 13.15 12.80
C ARG A 105 31.63 12.37 12.46
N LEU A 106 31.65 11.57 11.38
CA LEU A 106 30.50 10.80 10.95
C LEU A 106 30.48 9.44 11.65
N VAL A 107 29.26 9.03 11.99
CA VAL A 107 28.97 7.76 12.65
C VAL A 107 28.08 6.97 11.72
N TYR A 108 28.51 5.75 11.39
CA TYR A 108 27.75 4.80 10.61
C TYR A 108 27.34 3.60 11.47
N TYR A 109 26.14 3.11 11.23
CA TYR A 109 25.61 1.87 11.76
C TYR A 109 25.50 0.86 10.63
N ILE A 110 25.89 -0.37 10.93
CA ILE A 110 25.99 -1.48 9.97
C ILE A 110 25.41 -2.73 10.66
N LEU A 111 24.69 -3.57 9.91
CA LEU A 111 24.20 -4.85 10.43
C LEU A 111 25.37 -5.73 10.81
N HIS A 112 25.30 -6.37 11.98
CA HIS A 112 26.39 -7.23 12.45
C HIS A 112 26.55 -8.48 11.58
N GLU A 113 25.43 -9.02 11.12
CA GLU A 113 25.35 -10.13 10.18
C GLU A 113 24.46 -9.71 9.00
N ASP A 114 24.81 -10.14 7.78
CA ASP A 114 23.95 -9.93 6.62
C ASP A 114 22.63 -10.71 6.83
N PRO A 115 21.47 -10.10 6.62
CA PRO A 115 20.18 -10.77 6.77
C PRO A 115 20.02 -11.88 5.74
N PRO A 116 19.17 -12.90 6.00
CA PRO A 116 18.96 -14.01 5.07
C PRO A 116 18.60 -13.51 3.66
N HIS A 117 19.13 -14.15 2.61
CA HIS A 117 18.88 -13.72 1.22
C HIS A 117 17.39 -13.72 0.82
N GLU A 118 16.56 -14.50 1.52
CA GLU A 118 15.11 -14.56 1.33
C GLU A 118 14.38 -14.02 2.57
N ILE A 119 14.50 -12.71 2.82
CA ILE A 119 13.76 -12.09 3.92
C ILE A 119 12.27 -12.16 3.61
N SER A 120 11.53 -12.94 4.40
CA SER A 120 10.08 -12.97 4.29
C SER A 120 9.49 -11.55 4.47
N PRO A 121 8.56 -11.11 3.61
CA PRO A 121 7.80 -9.87 3.80
C PRO A 121 7.09 -9.79 5.16
N PHE A 122 6.89 -10.92 5.82
CA PHE A 122 6.42 -11.02 7.21
C PHE A 122 7.39 -10.36 8.22
N TRP A 123 8.70 -10.54 8.06
CA TRP A 123 9.70 -9.92 8.94
C TRP A 123 9.78 -8.42 8.72
N PHE A 124 9.61 -7.96 7.47
CA PHE A 124 9.40 -6.54 7.18
C PHE A 124 8.16 -6.00 7.86
N THR A 125 7.04 -6.72 7.81
CA THR A 125 5.77 -6.33 8.49
C THR A 125 5.91 -6.24 10.01
N ARG A 126 6.76 -7.08 10.60
CA ARG A 126 6.97 -7.14 12.05
C ARG A 126 7.97 -6.09 12.57
N LEU A 127 8.91 -5.69 11.73
CA LEU A 127 9.98 -4.74 12.06
C LEU A 127 9.67 -3.32 11.53
N LEU A 128 9.31 -3.19 10.26
CA LEU A 128 8.85 -1.95 9.63
C LEU A 128 7.32 -1.94 9.56
N CYS A 129 6.69 -0.79 9.81
CA CYS A 129 5.30 -0.68 9.36
C CYS A 129 5.30 -0.74 7.83
N VAL A 130 4.69 -1.75 7.23
CA VAL A 130 4.52 -1.84 5.75
C VAL A 130 3.43 -0.88 5.25
N ASP A 131 2.67 -0.32 6.19
CA ASP A 131 1.59 0.63 5.96
C ASP A 131 1.97 1.77 5.00
N PRO A 132 3.08 2.49 5.23
CA PRO A 132 3.41 3.65 4.42
C PRO A 132 3.76 3.28 2.97
N ALA A 133 4.29 2.07 2.74
CA ALA A 133 4.63 1.60 1.39
C ALA A 133 3.40 1.22 0.57
N TYR A 134 2.44 0.52 1.19
CA TYR A 134 1.15 0.30 0.55
C TYR A 134 0.43 1.62 0.33
N PHE A 135 0.55 2.59 1.24
CA PHE A 135 -0.07 3.89 1.10
C PHE A 135 0.53 4.71 -0.06
N SER A 136 1.86 4.81 -0.15
CA SER A 136 2.53 5.45 -1.29
C SER A 136 2.14 4.79 -2.62
N ARG A 137 1.97 3.46 -2.64
CA ARG A 137 1.51 2.75 -3.82
C ARG A 137 0.04 3.02 -4.15
N ALA A 138 -0.83 3.06 -3.14
CA ALA A 138 -2.24 3.42 -3.32
C ALA A 138 -2.35 4.83 -3.89
N ILE A 139 -1.53 5.79 -3.41
CA ILE A 139 -1.45 7.14 -3.94
C ILE A 139 -1.01 7.14 -5.41
N TYR A 140 0.02 6.38 -5.76
CA TYR A 140 0.49 6.28 -7.15
C TYR A 140 -0.65 5.84 -8.09
N PHE A 141 -1.32 4.73 -7.76
CA PHE A 141 -2.44 4.23 -8.57
C PHE A 141 -3.65 5.17 -8.54
N SER A 142 -3.92 5.84 -7.42
CA SER A 142 -4.97 6.87 -7.35
C SER A 142 -4.66 8.06 -8.24
N SER A 143 -3.39 8.45 -8.35
CA SER A 143 -2.97 9.50 -9.27
C SER A 143 -3.23 9.08 -10.72
N LEU A 144 -2.88 7.85 -11.09
CA LEU A 144 -3.20 7.31 -12.41
C LEU A 144 -4.72 7.26 -12.66
N TYR A 145 -5.50 6.86 -11.66
CA TYR A 145 -6.96 6.83 -11.71
C TYR A 145 -7.53 8.19 -12.11
N SER A 146 -7.10 9.26 -11.40
CA SER A 146 -7.60 10.62 -11.61
C SER A 146 -7.24 11.22 -12.98
N ILE A 147 -6.19 10.74 -13.64
CA ILE A 147 -5.76 11.22 -14.97
C ILE A 147 -5.95 10.18 -16.09
N THR A 148 -6.81 9.17 -15.87
CA THR A 148 -7.01 8.05 -16.80
C THR A 148 -7.27 8.50 -18.24
N GLU A 149 -8.10 9.52 -18.44
CA GLU A 149 -8.39 10.04 -19.79
C GLU A 149 -7.14 10.54 -20.52
N ILE A 150 -6.25 11.24 -19.80
CA ILE A 150 -5.01 11.79 -20.35
C ILE A 150 -4.07 10.65 -20.71
N ILE A 151 -3.93 9.67 -19.82
CA ILE A 151 -3.10 8.48 -20.05
C ILE A 151 -3.59 7.72 -21.29
N VAL A 152 -4.86 7.35 -21.33
CA VAL A 152 -5.40 6.55 -22.44
C VAL A 152 -5.28 7.31 -23.77
N LYS A 153 -5.57 8.62 -23.80
CA LYS A 153 -5.38 9.46 -25.01
C LYS A 153 -3.92 9.48 -25.49
N ARG A 154 -2.96 9.54 -24.56
CA ARG A 154 -1.54 9.64 -24.89
C ARG A 154 -0.94 8.32 -25.38
N TYR A 155 -1.36 7.20 -24.80
CA TYR A 155 -0.74 5.90 -25.05
C TYR A 155 -1.56 4.98 -25.98
N MET A 156 -2.82 5.31 -26.29
CA MET A 156 -3.55 4.62 -27.35
C MET A 156 -3.29 5.20 -28.74
N LYS A 157 -2.78 4.35 -29.64
CA LYS A 157 -2.62 4.69 -31.06
C LYS A 157 -3.91 4.55 -31.89
N LYS A 158 -4.82 3.63 -31.53
CA LYS A 158 -6.12 3.34 -32.21
C LYS A 158 -7.12 2.67 -31.25
N GLY A 159 -8.42 2.91 -31.40
CA GLY A 159 -9.52 2.23 -30.70
C GLY A 159 -10.66 3.14 -30.20
N ILE A 160 -11.66 2.56 -29.52
CA ILE A 160 -12.75 3.31 -28.86
C ILE A 160 -12.24 3.83 -27.51
N PHE A 161 -11.81 5.10 -27.47
CA PHE A 161 -11.13 5.70 -26.33
C PHE A 161 -11.93 5.62 -25.03
N ASN A 162 -13.22 5.97 -25.05
CA ASN A 162 -14.03 6.05 -23.84
C ASN A 162 -14.20 4.68 -23.16
N GLU A 163 -14.35 3.61 -23.93
CA GLU A 163 -14.51 2.27 -23.37
C GLU A 163 -13.22 1.74 -22.73
N VAL A 164 -12.06 2.09 -23.29
CA VAL A 164 -10.76 1.75 -22.71
C VAL A 164 -10.48 2.60 -21.47
N VAL A 165 -10.93 3.86 -21.43
CA VAL A 165 -10.87 4.70 -20.22
C VAL A 165 -11.58 4.04 -19.06
N GLU A 166 -12.83 3.61 -19.24
CA GLU A 166 -13.58 2.96 -18.16
C GLU A 166 -12.97 1.62 -17.74
N SER A 167 -12.54 0.81 -18.71
CA SER A 167 -11.84 -0.46 -18.45
C SER A 167 -10.53 -0.27 -17.69
N PHE A 168 -9.74 0.74 -18.06
CA PHE A 168 -8.47 1.06 -17.40
C PHE A 168 -8.70 1.59 -15.98
N ARG A 169 -9.68 2.48 -15.80
CA ARG A 169 -10.10 2.99 -14.50
C ARG A 169 -10.56 1.84 -13.59
N TYR A 170 -11.33 0.90 -14.14
CA TYR A 170 -11.78 -0.30 -13.45
C TYR A 170 -10.61 -1.17 -12.95
N LEU A 171 -9.63 -1.46 -13.79
CA LEU A 171 -8.42 -2.19 -13.40
C LEU A 171 -7.66 -1.49 -12.28
N ILE A 172 -7.48 -0.17 -12.36
CA ILE A 172 -6.81 0.60 -11.31
C ILE A 172 -7.59 0.52 -9.99
N GLY A 173 -8.92 0.61 -10.03
CA GLY A 173 -9.76 0.44 -8.86
C GLY A 173 -9.54 -0.92 -8.17
N ILE A 174 -9.46 -2.01 -8.94
CA ILE A 174 -9.15 -3.34 -8.40
C ILE A 174 -7.74 -3.39 -7.80
N ILE A 175 -6.74 -2.78 -8.45
CA ILE A 175 -5.37 -2.72 -7.91
C ILE A 175 -5.35 -2.01 -6.56
N ILE A 176 -6.04 -0.86 -6.43
CA ILE A 176 -6.15 -0.12 -5.17
C ILE A 176 -6.77 -1.01 -4.08
N LEU A 177 -7.87 -1.72 -4.38
CA LEU A 177 -8.49 -2.63 -3.42
C LEU A 177 -7.56 -3.79 -3.01
N TYR A 178 -6.79 -4.35 -3.94
CA TYR A 178 -5.77 -5.36 -3.60
C TYR A 178 -4.65 -4.79 -2.73
N ILE A 179 -4.21 -3.55 -2.97
CA ILE A 179 -3.22 -2.85 -2.13
C ILE A 179 -3.76 -2.72 -0.71
N LEU A 180 -5.01 -2.27 -0.55
CA LEU A 180 -5.67 -2.15 0.75
C LEU A 180 -5.81 -3.51 1.44
N LYS A 181 -6.13 -4.59 0.71
CA LYS A 181 -6.18 -5.95 1.25
C LYS A 181 -4.80 -6.44 1.71
N ASN A 182 -3.79 -6.27 0.88
CA ASN A 182 -2.42 -6.71 1.16
C ASN A 182 -1.84 -5.97 2.36
N ARG A 183 -2.18 -4.68 2.51
CA ARG A 183 -1.93 -3.87 3.71
C ARG A 183 -2.66 -4.45 4.93
N SER A 184 -3.99 -4.51 4.88
CA SER A 184 -4.80 -4.90 6.04
C SER A 184 -4.49 -6.32 6.54
N SER A 185 -4.25 -7.27 5.63
CA SER A 185 -3.84 -8.64 5.99
C SER A 185 -2.50 -8.72 6.71
N LYS A 186 -1.59 -7.78 6.46
CA LYS A 186 -0.31 -7.64 7.16
C LYS A 186 -0.47 -6.87 8.47
N CYS A 187 -1.33 -5.84 8.49
CA CYS A 187 -1.64 -5.07 9.70
C CYS A 187 -2.35 -5.91 10.78
N VAL A 188 -3.28 -6.80 10.44
CA VAL A 188 -3.96 -7.68 11.43
C VAL A 188 -3.01 -8.68 12.10
N LEU A 189 -1.87 -8.99 11.47
CA LEU A 189 -0.82 -9.82 12.06
C LEU A 189 0.12 -9.01 12.98
N CYS A 190 0.08 -7.68 12.89
CA CYS A 190 0.81 -6.79 13.76
C CYS A 190 0.18 -6.74 15.16
N GLN A 191 1.01 -6.68 16.20
CA GLN A 191 0.56 -6.59 17.59
C GLN A 191 -0.36 -5.38 17.86
N PHE A 192 -0.26 -4.33 17.05
CA PHE A 192 -1.10 -3.12 17.12
C PHE A 192 -2.40 -3.23 16.32
N GLY A 193 -2.46 -4.12 15.31
CA GLY A 193 -3.64 -4.34 14.47
C GLY A 193 -4.58 -5.44 14.97
N LYS A 194 -4.34 -6.02 16.16
CA LYS A 194 -5.21 -7.04 16.78
C LYS A 194 -6.53 -6.49 17.34
N GLN A 195 -7.00 -5.35 16.84
CA GLN A 195 -8.29 -4.78 17.22
C GLN A 195 -9.38 -5.26 16.26
N GLU A 196 -10.58 -5.49 16.78
CA GLU A 196 -11.72 -5.99 16.01
C GLU A 196 -12.05 -5.09 14.80
N ARG A 197 -11.82 -3.77 14.92
CA ARG A 197 -11.98 -2.81 13.83
C ARG A 197 -11.16 -3.15 12.57
N TYR A 198 -9.94 -3.67 12.73
CA TYR A 198 -9.09 -4.02 11.59
C TYR A 198 -9.51 -5.34 10.93
N ARG A 199 -10.11 -6.26 11.69
CA ARG A 199 -10.73 -7.47 11.13
C ARG A 199 -11.94 -7.12 10.30
N GLY A 200 -12.84 -6.29 10.84
CA GLY A 200 -13.99 -5.77 10.11
C GLY A 200 -13.60 -5.03 8.83
N LEU A 201 -12.54 -4.21 8.87
CA LEU A 201 -12.00 -3.56 7.67
C LEU A 201 -11.51 -4.59 6.63
N LEU A 202 -10.75 -5.60 7.04
CA LEU A 202 -10.26 -6.64 6.14
C LEU A 202 -11.40 -7.45 5.50
N GLU A 203 -12.44 -7.78 6.28
CA GLU A 203 -13.65 -8.45 5.79
C GLU A 203 -14.39 -7.59 4.77
N ALA A 204 -14.60 -6.31 5.07
CA ALA A 204 -15.23 -5.36 4.15
C ALA A 204 -14.45 -5.22 2.84
N ILE A 205 -13.12 -5.11 2.91
CA ILE A 205 -12.25 -5.06 1.71
C ILE A 205 -12.35 -6.37 0.91
N ASN A 206 -12.35 -7.54 1.57
CA ASN A 206 -12.50 -8.83 0.89
C ASN A 206 -13.86 -8.95 0.18
N SER A 207 -14.94 -8.48 0.81
CA SER A 207 -16.27 -8.42 0.19
C SER A 207 -16.27 -7.50 -1.03
N ALA A 208 -15.73 -6.29 -0.88
CA ALA A 208 -15.66 -5.30 -1.97
C ALA A 208 -14.85 -5.82 -3.16
N LEU A 209 -13.72 -6.50 -2.92
CA LEU A 209 -12.93 -7.16 -3.95
C LEU A 209 -13.72 -8.27 -4.64
N LYS A 210 -14.34 -9.17 -3.87
CA LYS A 210 -15.13 -10.28 -4.43
C LYS A 210 -16.23 -9.76 -5.35
N ASP A 211 -16.98 -8.75 -4.93
CA ASP A 211 -18.06 -8.16 -5.73
C ASP A 211 -17.56 -7.51 -7.05
N ARG A 212 -16.26 -7.24 -7.18
CA ARG A 212 -15.62 -6.61 -8.35
C ARG A 212 -14.69 -7.54 -9.14
N THR A 213 -14.50 -8.79 -8.70
CA THR A 213 -13.52 -9.70 -9.32
C THR A 213 -14.04 -11.11 -9.54
N ASP A 214 -15.19 -11.50 -8.99
CA ASP A 214 -15.65 -12.89 -8.97
C ASP A 214 -15.89 -13.55 -10.33
N VAL A 215 -16.17 -12.77 -11.37
CA VAL A 215 -16.36 -13.27 -12.74
C VAL A 215 -15.22 -12.85 -13.67
N LEU A 216 -14.16 -12.25 -13.14
CA LEU A 216 -12.94 -11.97 -13.90
C LEU A 216 -12.05 -13.23 -13.99
N PRO A 217 -11.28 -13.38 -15.09
CA PRO A 217 -10.33 -14.48 -15.20
C PRO A 217 -9.30 -14.50 -14.06
N ASP A 218 -9.03 -15.70 -13.50
CA ASP A 218 -8.07 -15.89 -12.41
C ASP A 218 -6.66 -15.38 -12.76
N GLU A 219 -6.26 -15.53 -14.03
CA GLU A 219 -4.99 -15.01 -14.54
C GLU A 219 -4.88 -13.50 -14.35
N LEU A 220 -5.91 -12.74 -14.76
CA LEU A 220 -5.95 -11.30 -14.59
C LEU A 220 -5.91 -10.94 -13.10
N GLN A 221 -6.70 -11.62 -12.27
CA GLN A 221 -6.73 -11.37 -10.83
C GLN A 221 -5.36 -11.57 -10.17
N GLU A 222 -4.66 -12.65 -10.51
CA GLU A 222 -3.32 -12.93 -9.98
C GLU A 222 -2.27 -11.93 -10.49
N ILE A 223 -2.34 -11.50 -11.76
CA ILE A 223 -1.49 -10.42 -12.28
C ILE A 223 -1.71 -9.13 -11.49
N LEU A 224 -2.97 -8.70 -11.29
CA LEU A 224 -3.29 -7.48 -10.55
C LEU A 224 -2.81 -7.53 -9.11
N LYS A 225 -3.03 -8.67 -8.45
CA LYS A 225 -2.67 -8.90 -7.05
C LYS A 225 -1.17 -9.01 -6.83
N LYS A 226 -0.47 -9.80 -7.63
CA LYS A 226 0.97 -10.08 -7.43
C LYS A 226 1.85 -9.02 -8.07
N ASN A 227 1.59 -8.62 -9.30
CA ASN A 227 2.53 -7.79 -10.05
C ASN A 227 2.35 -6.30 -9.72
N TYR A 228 1.10 -5.86 -9.50
CA TYR A 228 0.82 -4.43 -9.24
C TYR A 228 0.55 -4.13 -7.76
N ALA A 229 -0.16 -5.00 -7.04
CA ALA A 229 -0.58 -4.70 -5.67
C ALA A 229 0.38 -5.16 -4.54
N GLU A 230 1.36 -6.03 -4.81
CA GLU A 230 2.26 -6.60 -3.79
C GLU A 230 3.67 -5.98 -3.82
N ILE A 231 4.23 -5.61 -2.67
CA ILE A 231 5.44 -4.76 -2.57
C ILE A 231 6.69 -5.40 -3.20
N PRO A 232 7.01 -6.68 -2.96
CA PRO A 232 8.18 -7.37 -3.51
C PRO A 232 8.30 -7.32 -5.04
N SER A 233 7.17 -7.26 -5.75
CA SER A 233 7.12 -7.42 -7.21
C SER A 233 7.46 -6.15 -8.01
N PHE A 234 7.80 -5.06 -7.33
CA PHE A 234 7.91 -3.73 -7.94
C PHE A 234 9.29 -3.11 -7.77
N GLY A 235 10.35 -3.92 -7.82
CA GLY A 235 11.73 -3.43 -7.63
C GLY A 235 11.96 -2.73 -6.29
N GLY A 236 11.14 -3.01 -5.27
CA GLY A 236 11.19 -2.41 -3.94
C GLY A 236 10.22 -1.23 -3.73
N TYR A 237 10.59 -0.33 -2.81
CA TYR A 237 9.80 0.84 -2.40
C TYR A 237 9.76 1.97 -3.45
N PHE A 238 10.49 1.84 -4.56
CA PHE A 238 10.73 2.92 -5.52
C PHE A 238 10.07 2.69 -6.89
N ILE A 239 8.89 3.29 -7.07
CA ILE A 239 8.31 3.56 -8.39
C ILE A 239 8.90 4.90 -8.87
N SER A 240 10.16 4.92 -9.32
CA SER A 240 10.76 6.16 -9.81
C SER A 240 11.54 6.02 -11.11
N ASN A 241 11.44 4.85 -11.77
CA ASN A 241 11.95 4.70 -13.13
C ASN A 241 10.81 5.02 -14.12
N ALA A 242 10.98 6.11 -14.89
CA ALA A 242 10.02 6.55 -15.89
C ALA A 242 9.76 5.48 -16.98
N GLU A 243 10.76 4.67 -17.33
CA GLU A 243 10.59 3.57 -18.30
C GLU A 243 9.67 2.48 -17.75
N LYS A 244 9.83 2.13 -16.46
CA LYS A 244 8.95 1.17 -15.78
C LYS A 244 7.53 1.69 -15.65
N GLU A 245 7.36 2.97 -15.38
CA GLU A 245 6.03 3.59 -15.32
C GLU A 245 5.31 3.51 -16.67
N ILE A 246 6.02 3.79 -17.77
CA ILE A 246 5.49 3.64 -19.13
C ILE A 246 5.10 2.18 -19.40
N GLU A 247 5.97 1.23 -19.06
CA GLU A 247 5.70 -0.20 -19.24
C GLU A 247 4.43 -0.64 -18.50
N ILE A 248 4.25 -0.21 -17.24
CA ILE A 248 3.07 -0.52 -16.44
C ILE A 248 1.81 0.05 -17.10
N ILE A 249 1.86 1.31 -17.54
CA ILE A 249 0.74 1.96 -18.22
C ILE A 249 0.36 1.20 -19.50
N GLU A 250 1.34 0.84 -20.33
CA GLU A 250 1.10 0.14 -21.59
C GLU A 250 0.53 -1.27 -21.38
N GLN A 251 1.03 -1.99 -20.36
CA GLN A 251 0.49 -3.30 -19.98
C GLN A 251 -0.94 -3.19 -19.46
N LEU A 252 -1.24 -2.23 -18.59
CA LEU A 252 -2.60 -2.01 -18.09
C LEU A 252 -3.58 -1.61 -19.20
N ILE A 253 -3.15 -0.80 -20.18
CA ILE A 253 -3.96 -0.51 -21.37
C ILE A 253 -4.20 -1.77 -22.20
N THR A 254 -3.20 -2.64 -22.30
CA THR A 254 -3.33 -3.93 -23.01
C THR A 254 -4.36 -4.82 -22.33
N TYR A 255 -4.29 -4.98 -21.01
CA TYR A 255 -5.30 -5.71 -20.24
C TYR A 255 -6.68 -5.06 -20.32
N ALA A 256 -6.75 -3.73 -20.31
CA ALA A 256 -8.00 -2.99 -20.44
C ALA A 256 -8.72 -3.33 -21.75
N LYS A 257 -7.96 -3.54 -22.83
CA LYS A 257 -8.49 -3.96 -24.13
C LYS A 257 -8.82 -5.45 -24.19
N GLN A 258 -7.91 -6.29 -23.67
CA GLN A 258 -8.02 -7.74 -23.74
C GLN A 258 -9.22 -8.26 -22.94
N TYR A 259 -9.40 -7.77 -21.72
CA TYR A 259 -10.41 -8.26 -20.76
C TYR A 259 -11.65 -7.38 -20.69
N LYS A 260 -11.85 -6.50 -21.68
CA LYS A 260 -12.95 -5.52 -21.71
C LYS A 260 -14.31 -6.17 -21.43
N LYS A 261 -14.64 -7.24 -22.15
CA LYS A 261 -15.94 -7.92 -22.04
C LYS A 261 -16.16 -8.52 -20.66
N ASP A 262 -15.11 -9.06 -20.04
CA ASP A 262 -15.18 -9.62 -18.69
C ASP A 262 -15.47 -8.53 -17.65
N MET A 263 -14.84 -7.36 -17.81
CA MET A 263 -15.08 -6.21 -16.93
C MET A 263 -16.48 -5.60 -17.13
N GLU A 264 -16.97 -5.53 -18.36
CA GLU A 264 -18.36 -5.10 -18.65
C GLU A 264 -19.36 -6.06 -18.00
N TYR A 265 -19.12 -7.36 -18.10
CA TYR A 265 -19.94 -8.38 -17.47
C TYR A 265 -19.91 -8.29 -15.94
N GLN A 266 -18.72 -8.16 -15.34
CA GLN A 266 -18.55 -7.94 -13.90
C GLN A 266 -19.28 -6.69 -13.42
N THR A 267 -19.18 -5.58 -14.15
CA THR A 267 -19.87 -4.32 -13.83
C THR A 267 -21.39 -4.50 -13.87
N MET A 268 -21.90 -5.22 -14.87
CA MET A 268 -23.32 -5.56 -14.94
C MET A 268 -23.77 -6.42 -13.74
N VAL A 269 -22.99 -7.44 -13.35
CA VAL A 269 -23.28 -8.29 -12.19
C VAL A 269 -23.27 -7.48 -10.90
N LEU A 270 -22.30 -6.59 -10.72
CA LEU A 270 -22.20 -5.70 -9.56
C LEU A 270 -23.43 -4.79 -9.46
N ASN A 271 -23.82 -4.13 -10.56
CA ASN A 271 -24.99 -3.25 -10.59
C ASN A 271 -26.28 -4.01 -10.25
N ARG A 272 -26.41 -5.25 -10.73
CA ARG A 272 -27.54 -6.11 -10.34
C ARG A 272 -27.55 -6.39 -8.84
N ARG A 273 -26.41 -6.76 -8.24
CA ARG A 273 -26.30 -7.02 -6.79
C ARG A 273 -26.64 -5.80 -5.95
N ILE A 274 -26.14 -4.62 -6.34
CA ILE A 274 -26.47 -3.36 -5.67
C ILE A 274 -27.97 -3.10 -5.75
N ASN A 275 -28.57 -3.25 -6.93
CA ASN A 275 -30.00 -3.04 -7.14
C ASN A 275 -30.89 -4.07 -6.43
N THR A 276 -30.39 -5.26 -6.12
CA THR A 276 -31.14 -6.26 -5.31
C THR A 276 -31.01 -5.99 -3.80
N ARG A 277 -29.84 -5.54 -3.32
CA ARG A 277 -29.60 -5.23 -1.90
C ARG A 277 -30.36 -3.99 -1.39
N VAL A 278 -30.66 -3.03 -2.27
CA VAL A 278 -31.41 -1.80 -1.91
C VAL A 278 -32.87 -2.12 -1.48
N PRO A 279 -33.64 -2.92 -2.24
CA PRO A 279 -34.94 -3.43 -1.81
C PRO A 279 -34.92 -4.21 -0.49
N GLU A 280 -33.91 -5.08 -0.29
CA GLU A 280 -33.80 -5.90 0.93
C GLU A 280 -33.63 -5.05 2.19
N LYS A 281 -32.76 -4.03 2.14
CA LYS A 281 -32.60 -3.06 3.25
C LYS A 281 -33.87 -2.26 3.55
N ILE A 282 -34.61 -1.85 2.51
CA ILE A 282 -35.89 -1.14 2.70
C ILE A 282 -36.91 -2.06 3.37
N THR A 283 -36.94 -3.33 2.98
CA THR A 283 -37.86 -4.33 3.53
C THR A 283 -37.52 -4.67 4.99
N GLU A 284 -36.24 -4.76 5.34
CA GLU A 284 -35.79 -4.95 6.74
C GLU A 284 -36.12 -3.74 7.63
N ILE A 285 -36.06 -2.52 7.10
CA ILE A 285 -36.42 -1.30 7.84
C ILE A 285 -37.94 -1.21 8.03
N ILE A 286 -38.74 -1.59 7.03
CA ILE A 286 -40.21 -1.58 7.13
C ILE A 286 -40.72 -2.65 8.11
N ASN A 287 -39.97 -3.76 8.27
CA ASN A 287 -40.34 -4.87 9.14
C ASN A 287 -39.74 -4.78 10.56
N ARG A 288 -39.11 -3.66 10.93
CA ARG A 288 -38.68 -3.33 12.29
C ARG A 288 -39.58 -2.27 12.91
#